data_AF-U6EF80-F1
#
_entry.id   AF-U6EF80-F1
#
_cell.length_a   1.000
_cell.length_b   1.000
_cell.length_c   1.000
_cell.angle_alpha   90.00
_cell.angle_beta   90.00
_cell.angle_gamma   90.00
#
_symmetry.space_group_name_H-M   'P 1'
#
loop_
_entity.id
_entity.type
_entity.pdbx_description
1 polymer ?
#
loop_
_entity_poly.entity_id
_entity_poly.type
_entity_poly.pdbx_seq_one_letter_code
_entity_poly.pdbx_strand_id
1 'polypeptide(L)'
;MEFITMVIIGIILLIVVIFGATILLKLGKIALSILVHMVLGWIFLFIWNILPFFKIPVNILTMLIAGFGGIIGLGVLILAKALGLY
;
A
#
# COMPACT_ATOMS: atom_id res chain seq x y z
N MET A 1 -27.48 6.29 43.61
CA MET A 1 -27.18 5.23 42.61
C MET A 1 -26.91 5.78 41.20
N GLU A 2 -26.74 7.10 41.01
CA GLU A 2 -26.68 7.70 39.66
C GLU A 2 -25.26 8.14 39.22
N PHE A 3 -24.48 8.74 40.12
CA PHE A 3 -23.16 9.28 39.78
C PHE A 3 -22.11 8.20 39.47
N ILE A 4 -22.00 7.16 40.32
CA ILE A 4 -21.01 6.09 40.13
C ILE A 4 -21.28 5.31 38.83
N THR A 5 -22.55 5.03 38.52
CA THR A 5 -22.96 4.35 37.29
C THR A 5 -22.59 5.16 36.04
N MET A 6 -22.80 6.48 36.07
CA MET A 6 -22.44 7.38 34.97
C MET A 6 -20.93 7.41 34.74
N VAL A 7 -20.12 7.44 35.81
CA VAL A 7 -18.67 7.39 35.72
C VAL A 7 -18.19 6.06 35.13
N ILE A 8 -18.78 4.93 35.55
CA ILE A 8 -18.44 3.60 35.02
C ILE A 8 -18.75 3.51 33.52
N ILE A 9 -19.93 3.97 33.08
CA ILE A 9 -20.30 3.99 31.66
C ILE A 9 -19.35 4.89 30.85
N GLY A 10 -18.99 6.05 31.38
CA GLY A 10 -18.03 6.95 30.76
C GLY A 10 -16.66 6.30 30.55
N ILE A 11 -16.15 5.58 31.56
CA ILE A 11 -14.88 4.86 31.46
C ILE A 11 -14.96 3.73 30.41
N ILE A 12 -16.05 2.96 30.39
CA ILE A 12 -16.24 1.88 29.41
C ILE A 12 -16.29 2.44 27.98
N LEU A 13 -17.03 3.51 27.75
CA LEU A 13 -17.07 4.17 26.44
C LEU A 13 -15.69 4.67 26.00
N LEU A 14 -14.94 5.26 26.92
CA LEU A 14 -13.60 5.78 26.64
C LEU A 14 -12.64 4.65 26.26
N ILE A 15 -12.73 3.49 26.92
CA ILE A 15 -11.96 2.29 26.55
C ILE A 15 -12.33 1.80 25.15
N VAL A 16 -13.62 1.72 24.82
CA VAL A 16 -14.09 1.28 23.50
C VAL A 16 -13.59 2.21 22.39
N VAL A 17 -13.63 3.53 22.62
CA VAL A 17 -13.14 4.52 21.65
C VAL A 17 -11.63 4.40 21.45
N ILE A 18 -10.84 4.28 22.52
CA ILE A 18 -9.39 4.10 22.42
C ILE A 18 -9.07 2.79 21.68
N PHE A 19 -9.78 1.71 22.00
CA PHE A 19 -9.57 0.42 21.36
C PHE A 19 -9.91 0.47 19.86
N GLY A 20 -11.04 1.07 19.49
CA GLY A 20 -11.43 1.27 18.08
C GLY A 20 -10.41 2.14 17.33
N ALA A 21 -9.98 3.25 17.92
CA ALA A 21 -9.01 4.15 17.31
C ALA A 21 -7.64 3.47 17.09
N THR A 22 -7.16 2.69 18.06
CA THR A 22 -5.87 1.99 17.93
C THR A 22 -5.88 0.94 16.81
N ILE A 23 -7.00 0.24 16.61
CA ILE A 23 -7.17 -0.70 15.49
C ILE A 23 -7.18 0.04 14.16
N LEU A 24 -7.93 1.14 14.04
CA LEU A 24 -7.94 1.97 12.83
C LEU A 24 -6.55 2.49 12.47
N LEU A 25 -5.78 2.96 13.46
CA LEU A 25 -4.43 3.46 13.24
C LEU A 25 -3.47 2.35 12.76
N LYS A 26 -3.61 1.12 13.27
CA LYS A 26 -2.82 -0.02 12.78
C LYS A 26 -3.14 -0.35 11.32
N LEU A 27 -4.42 -0.41 10.97
CA LEU A 27 -4.87 -0.65 9.60
C LEU A 27 -4.41 0.47 8.65
N GLY A 28 -4.53 1.73 9.08
CA GLY A 28 -4.08 2.88 8.32
C GLY A 28 -2.58 2.86 8.04
N LYS A 29 -1.75 2.45 9.01
CA LYS A 29 -0.29 2.29 8.80
C LYS A 29 0.03 1.22 7.75
N ILE A 30 -0.70 0.11 7.75
CA ILE A 30 -0.52 -0.96 6.75
C ILE A 30 -0.90 -0.45 5.37
N ALA A 31 -2.07 0.19 5.24
CA ALA A 31 -2.52 0.76 3.98
C ALA A 31 -1.53 1.82 3.45
N LEU A 32 -1.03 2.69 4.33
CA LEU A 32 -0.03 3.70 3.96
C LEU A 32 1.28 3.06 3.50
N SER A 33 1.75 2.00 4.18
CA SER A 33 2.94 1.26 3.77
C SER A 33 2.80 0.65 2.37
N ILE A 34 1.63 0.07 2.07
CA ILE A 34 1.32 -0.50 0.75
C ILE A 34 1.31 0.60 -0.31
N LEU A 35 0.68 1.75 -0.03
CA LEU A 35 0.65 2.89 -0.95
C LEU A 35 2.06 3.40 -1.26
N VAL A 36 2.94 3.49 -0.28
CA VAL A 36 4.34 3.89 -0.50
C VAL A 36 5.06 2.88 -1.40
N HIS A 37 4.88 1.58 -1.16
CA HIS A 37 5.46 0.54 -2.04
C HIS A 37 4.91 0.61 -3.47
N MET A 38 3.61 0.89 -3.63
CA MET A 38 2.99 1.07 -4.94
C MET A 38 3.58 2.27 -5.70
N VAL A 39 3.69 3.41 -5.02
CA VAL A 39 4.26 4.62 -5.63
C VAL A 39 5.72 4.41 -6.00
N LEU A 40 6.52 3.75 -5.14
CA LEU A 40 7.90 3.37 -5.47
C LEU A 40 7.95 2.47 -6.71
N GLY A 41 7.10 1.46 -6.80
CA GLY A 41 6.98 0.59 -7.96
C GLY A 41 6.69 1.35 -9.26
N TRP A 42 5.81 2.35 -9.21
CA TRP A 42 5.53 3.23 -10.35
C TRP A 42 6.72 4.12 -10.72
N ILE A 43 7.39 4.71 -9.73
CA ILE A 43 8.59 5.52 -9.95
C ILE A 43 9.68 4.68 -10.64
N PHE A 44 9.90 3.46 -10.17
CA PHE A 44 10.85 2.52 -10.77
C PHE A 44 10.46 2.16 -12.21
N LEU A 45 9.18 1.97 -12.50
CA LEU A 45 8.69 1.74 -13.87
C LEU A 45 9.01 2.91 -14.79
N PHE A 46 8.78 4.13 -14.31
CA PHE A 46 9.13 5.33 -15.07
C PHE A 46 10.63 5.46 -15.31
N ILE A 47 11.46 5.26 -14.28
CA ILE A 47 12.92 5.30 -14.41
C ILE A 47 13.40 4.28 -15.44
N TRP A 48 12.88 3.05 -15.38
CA TRP A 48 13.30 1.99 -16.28
C TRP A 48 12.85 2.24 -17.72
N ASN A 49 11.67 2.85 -17.91
CA ASN A 49 11.14 3.19 -19.23
C ASN A 49 11.86 4.37 -19.91
N ILE A 50 12.63 5.17 -19.16
CA ILE A 50 13.52 6.21 -19.71
C ILE A 50 14.77 5.58 -20.34
N LEU A 51 15.20 4.41 -19.85
CA LEU A 51 16.35 3.71 -20.42
C LEU A 51 16.04 3.20 -21.83
N PRO A 52 16.96 3.36 -22.79
CA PRO A 52 16.71 3.01 -24.19
C PRO A 52 16.54 1.51 -24.44
N PHE A 53 16.92 0.66 -23.47
CA PHE A 53 16.93 -0.79 -23.59
C PHE A 53 15.58 -1.45 -23.26
N PHE A 54 14.73 -0.81 -22.46
CA PHE A 54 13.50 -1.42 -21.94
C PHE A 54 12.31 -0.47 -22.03
N LYS A 55 11.74 -0.35 -23.23
CA LYS A 55 10.46 0.34 -23.41
C LYS A 55 9.30 -0.53 -22.91
N ILE A 56 8.88 -0.32 -21.67
CA ILE A 56 7.73 -1.02 -21.07
C ILE A 56 6.47 -0.19 -21.37
N PRO A 57 5.44 -0.76 -22.01
CA PRO A 57 4.21 -0.02 -22.28
C PRO A 57 3.56 0.40 -20.95
N VAL A 58 3.34 1.70 -20.75
CA VAL A 58 2.69 2.24 -19.54
C VAL A 58 1.18 2.13 -19.71
N ASN A 59 0.62 1.01 -19.25
CA ASN A 59 -0.81 0.75 -19.26
C ASN A 59 -1.29 0.39 -17.84
N ILE A 60 -2.59 0.22 -17.65
CA ILE A 60 -3.16 -0.12 -16.32
C ILE A 60 -2.53 -1.41 -15.76
N LEU A 61 -2.25 -2.41 -16.61
CA LEU A 61 -1.72 -3.70 -16.18
C LEU A 61 -0.27 -3.57 -15.69
N THR A 62 0.58 -2.86 -16.43
CA THR A 62 1.99 -2.66 -16.05
C THR A 62 2.10 -1.74 -14.83
N MET A 63 1.22 -0.74 -14.69
CA MET A 63 1.12 0.05 -13.45
C MET A 63 0.63 -0.78 -12.26
N LEU A 64 -0.33 -1.69 -12.45
CA LEU A 64 -0.78 -2.57 -11.36
C LEU A 64 0.32 -3.55 -10.94
N ILE A 65 1.00 -4.18 -11.90
CA ILE A 65 2.08 -5.14 -11.62
C ILE A 65 3.28 -4.44 -10.98
N ALA A 66 3.67 -3.25 -11.47
CA ALA A 66 4.74 -2.47 -10.87
C ALA A 66 4.36 -1.91 -9.51
N GLY A 67 3.12 -1.44 -9.34
CA GLY A 67 2.62 -0.92 -8.07
C GLY A 67 2.53 -2.02 -7.01
N PHE A 68 1.71 -3.05 -7.26
CA PHE A 68 1.51 -4.11 -6.27
C PHE A 68 2.71 -5.04 -6.11
N GLY A 69 3.47 -5.29 -7.19
CA GLY A 69 4.67 -6.11 -7.15
C GLY A 69 5.93 -5.33 -6.73
N GLY A 70 5.89 -4.01 -6.66
CA GLY A 70 7.03 -3.16 -6.35
C GLY A 70 8.24 -3.47 -7.23
N ILE A 71 9.42 -3.55 -6.60
CA ILE A 71 10.70 -3.87 -7.27
C ILE A 71 10.67 -5.28 -7.89
N ILE A 72 10.04 -6.25 -7.24
CA ILE A 72 10.00 -7.64 -7.72
C ILE A 72 9.09 -7.75 -8.95
N GLY A 73 7.91 -7.14 -8.90
CA GLY A 73 6.98 -7.06 -10.04
C GLY A 73 7.61 -6.35 -11.24
N LEU A 74 8.39 -5.30 -10.99
CA LEU A 74 9.17 -4.65 -12.03
C LEU A 74 10.25 -5.58 -12.61
N GLY A 75 10.99 -6.28 -11.76
CA GLY A 75 12.01 -7.25 -12.18
C GLY A 75 11.41 -8.34 -13.07
N VAL A 76 10.24 -8.87 -12.71
CA VAL A 76 9.49 -9.82 -13.54
C VAL A 76 9.09 -9.18 -14.87
N LEU A 77 8.60 -7.93 -14.88
CA LEU A 77 8.25 -7.22 -16.11
C LEU A 77 9.46 -7.05 -17.04
N ILE A 78 10.62 -6.75 -16.48
CA ILE A 78 11.88 -6.59 -17.22
C ILE A 78 12.35 -7.94 -17.76
N LEU A 79 12.30 -8.99 -16.94
CA LEU A 79 12.70 -10.34 -17.33
C LEU A 79 11.81 -10.90 -18.43
N ALA A 80 10.49 -10.80 -18.29
CA ALA A 80 9.59 -11.31 -19.31
C ALA A 80 9.67 -10.49 -20.62
N LYS A 81 10.04 -9.21 -20.57
CA LYS A 81 10.43 -8.44 -21.77
C LYS A 81 11.76 -8.93 -22.36
N ALA A 82 12.77 -9.20 -21.53
CA ALA A 82 14.05 -9.74 -21.99
C ALA A 82 13.92 -11.13 -22.62
N LEU A 83 12.94 -11.92 -22.17
CA LEU A 83 12.57 -13.22 -22.75
C LEU A 83 11.69 -13.11 -24.01
N GLY A 84 11.32 -11.90 -24.43
CA GLY A 84 10.53 -11.67 -25.65
C GLY A 84 9.05 -12.01 -25.54
N LEU A 85 8.50 -12.11 -24.33
CA LEU A 85 7.08 -12.43 -24.12
C LEU A 85 6.14 -11.26 -24.49
N TYR A 86 6.67 -10.03 -24.65
CA TYR A 86 5.95 -8.82 -25.08
C TYR A 86 6.88 -7.62 -25.38
#